data_AF-A0A327Q5X7-F1
#
_entry.id   AF-A0A327Q5X7-F1
#
_cell.length_a   1.000
_cell.length_b   1.000
_cell.length_c   1.000
_cell.angle_alpha   90.00
_cell.angle_beta   90.00
_cell.angle_gamma   90.00
#
_symmetry.space_group_name_H-M   'P 1'
#
loop_
_entity.id
_entity.type
_entity.pdbx_description
1 polymer ?
#
loop_
_entity_poly.entity_id
_entity_poly.type
_entity_poly.pdbx_seq_one_letter_code
_entity_poly.pdbx_strand_id
1 'polypeptide(L)'
;MLITLACFMLSVMPTVSTFAQDKKWQKSKTATWSGTKDGITYQYKLEKNGDLTWSTDGSKFTPVAENSWADKGGSWYKIADGKLLRSSDKGETWNHVSDNSWEGPGGVWYKFDNNWSLMESRP
;
A
#
# COMPACT_ATOMS: atom_id res chain seq x y z
N MET A 1 29.79 -32.37 46.56
CA MET A 1 28.46 -31.74 46.69
C MET A 1 28.54 -30.39 46.00
N LEU A 2 27.62 -30.14 45.06
CA LEU A 2 27.53 -28.99 44.16
C LEU A 2 27.49 -27.65 44.95
N ILE A 3 27.73 -26.45 44.42
CA ILE A 3 27.21 -25.81 43.19
C ILE A 3 28.15 -24.66 42.80
N THR A 4 28.62 -24.65 41.55
CA THR A 4 29.23 -23.48 40.90
C THR A 4 28.09 -22.59 40.40
N LEU A 5 27.98 -21.37 40.93
CA LEU A 5 26.96 -20.40 40.52
C LEU A 5 27.41 -19.73 39.21
N ALA A 6 26.87 -20.18 38.08
CA ALA A 6 27.11 -19.57 36.78
C ALA A 6 26.30 -18.26 36.68
N CYS A 7 27.01 -17.15 36.53
CA CYS A 7 26.47 -15.81 36.31
C CYS A 7 25.74 -15.77 34.96
N PHE A 8 24.42 -15.55 34.99
CA PHE A 8 23.58 -15.39 33.80
C PHE A 8 23.92 -14.03 33.17
N MET A 9 24.76 -14.01 32.14
CA MET A 9 24.98 -12.84 31.30
C MET A 9 23.70 -12.58 30.49
N LEU A 10 22.91 -11.60 30.92
CA LEU A 10 21.85 -10.98 30.11
C LEU A 10 22.50 -10.30 28.90
N SER A 11 22.51 -11.00 27.77
CA SER A 11 22.86 -10.44 26.47
C SER A 11 21.77 -9.44 26.06
N VAL A 12 22.00 -8.16 26.34
CA VAL A 12 21.18 -7.06 25.82
C VAL A 12 21.40 -7.03 24.30
N MET A 13 20.44 -7.51 23.51
CA MET A 13 20.50 -7.35 22.06
C MET A 13 20.33 -5.85 21.75
N PRO A 14 21.19 -5.25 20.92
CA PRO A 14 20.92 -3.92 20.41
C PRO A 14 19.68 -4.02 19.52
N THR A 15 18.59 -3.39 19.95
CA THR A 15 17.45 -3.12 19.09
C THR A 15 17.97 -2.31 17.92
N VAL A 16 18.12 -2.94 16.76
CA VAL A 16 18.36 -2.23 15.51
C VAL A 16 17.09 -1.43 15.28
N SER A 17 17.10 -0.16 15.70
CA SER A 17 16.14 0.82 15.26
C SER A 17 16.39 1.00 13.77
N THR A 18 15.70 0.18 12.98
CA THR A 18 15.53 0.42 11.56
C THR A 18 14.97 1.82 11.47
N PHE A 19 15.76 2.78 10.96
CA PHE A 19 15.25 4.07 10.55
C PHE A 19 14.29 3.80 9.40
N ALA A 20 13.04 3.49 9.71
CA ALA A 20 11.95 3.75 8.80
C ALA A 20 12.08 5.25 8.53
N GLN A 21 12.44 5.63 7.29
CA GLN A 21 12.14 6.98 6.87
C GLN A 21 10.64 7.14 7.09
N ASP A 22 10.27 7.89 8.13
CA ASP A 22 8.88 8.16 8.43
C ASP A 22 8.32 8.95 7.25
N LYS A 23 7.70 8.22 6.31
CA LYS A 23 6.97 8.80 5.19
C LYS A 23 6.02 9.84 5.78
N LYS A 24 6.18 11.09 5.36
CA LYS A 24 5.28 12.15 5.79
C LYS A 24 3.96 11.99 5.04
N TRP A 25 3.04 11.26 5.66
CA TRP A 25 1.71 11.02 5.11
C TRP A 25 0.85 12.27 5.25
N GLN A 26 0.17 12.64 4.17
CA GLN A 26 -0.86 13.68 4.17
C GLN A 26 -2.11 13.13 3.51
N LYS A 27 -3.29 13.58 3.96
CA LYS A 27 -4.55 13.19 3.33
C LYS A 27 -4.61 13.78 1.93
N SER A 28 -4.91 12.94 0.94
CA SER A 28 -5.08 13.40 -0.45
C SER A 28 -6.31 14.31 -0.54
N LYS A 29 -6.17 15.43 -1.26
CA LYS A 29 -7.26 16.40 -1.45
C LYS A 29 -8.30 15.91 -2.46
N THR A 30 -7.88 15.13 -3.44
CA THR A 30 -8.73 14.64 -4.53
C THR A 30 -9.25 13.23 -4.28
N ALA A 31 -8.64 12.51 -3.32
CA ALA A 31 -8.87 11.07 -3.12
C ALA A 31 -8.62 10.23 -4.38
N THR A 32 -7.76 10.73 -5.27
CA THR A 32 -7.34 10.04 -6.49
C THR A 32 -5.86 9.69 -6.41
N TRP A 33 -5.47 8.53 -6.93
CA TRP A 33 -4.07 8.15 -7.04
C TRP A 33 -3.73 7.73 -8.47
N SER A 34 -2.47 7.88 -8.84
CA SER A 34 -1.99 7.45 -10.15
C SER A 34 -1.58 5.98 -10.11
N GLY A 35 -1.91 5.25 -11.18
CA GLY A 35 -1.43 3.90 -11.43
C GLY A 35 -1.20 3.69 -12.93
N THR A 36 -0.29 2.80 -13.29
CA THR A 36 0.05 2.55 -14.70
C THR A 36 -0.36 1.14 -15.08
N LYS A 37 -1.29 1.02 -16.03
CA LYS A 37 -1.73 -0.26 -16.61
C LYS A 37 -1.47 -0.22 -18.11
N ASP A 38 -0.79 -1.24 -18.64
CA ASP A 38 -0.47 -1.36 -20.07
C ASP A 38 0.23 -0.14 -20.69
N GLY A 39 1.09 0.52 -19.91
CA GLY A 39 1.82 1.72 -20.33
C GLY A 39 1.00 3.03 -20.28
N ILE A 40 -0.27 2.96 -19.90
CA ILE A 40 -1.16 4.12 -19.74
C ILE A 40 -1.28 4.44 -18.25
N THR A 41 -1.06 5.71 -17.90
CA THR A 41 -1.29 6.22 -16.55
C THR A 41 -2.74 6.64 -16.39
N TYR A 42 -3.41 6.05 -15.41
CA TYR A 42 -4.78 6.37 -15.01
C TYR A 42 -4.80 7.05 -13.65
N GLN A 43 -5.81 7.89 -13.44
CA GLN A 43 -6.21 8.37 -12.12
C GLN A 43 -7.29 7.46 -11.57
N TYR A 44 -6.97 6.72 -10.52
CA TYR A 44 -7.87 5.83 -9.82
C TYR A 44 -8.54 6.53 -8.65
N LYS A 45 -9.73 6.08 -8.28
CA LYS A 45 -10.48 6.54 -7.12
C LYS A 45 -11.26 5.39 -6.52
N LEU A 46 -11.24 5.31 -5.19
CA LEU A 46 -12.07 4.38 -4.43
C LEU A 46 -13.35 5.10 -4.03
N GLU A 47 -14.49 4.55 -4.46
CA GLU A 47 -15.80 5.06 -4.07
C GLU A 47 -16.24 4.50 -2.72
N LYS A 48 -17.19 5.17 -2.07
CA LYS A 48 -17.65 4.80 -0.71
C LYS A 48 -18.26 3.40 -0.62
N ASN A 49 -18.75 2.88 -1.74
CA ASN A 49 -19.31 1.53 -1.86
C ASN A 49 -18.24 0.45 -2.10
N GLY A 50 -16.96 0.82 -2.19
CA GLY A 50 -15.85 -0.09 -2.46
C GLY A 50 -15.53 -0.29 -3.95
N ASP A 51 -16.28 0.38 -4.84
CA ASP A 51 -16.02 0.33 -6.27
C ASP A 51 -14.79 1.16 -6.61
N LEU A 52 -13.94 0.61 -7.47
CA LEU A 52 -12.81 1.29 -8.06
C LEU A 52 -13.26 1.92 -9.37
N THR A 53 -13.02 3.22 -9.50
CA THR A 53 -13.18 3.92 -10.76
C THR A 53 -11.83 4.45 -11.25
N TRP A 54 -11.71 4.65 -12.55
CA TRP A 54 -10.53 5.22 -13.19
C TRP A 54 -10.89 6.28 -14.21
N SER A 55 -9.94 7.17 -14.47
CA SER A 55 -10.05 8.24 -15.45
C SER A 55 -8.70 8.47 -16.14
N THR A 56 -8.72 8.72 -17.45
CA THR A 56 -7.53 9.17 -18.20
C THR A 56 -7.37 10.68 -18.21
N ASP A 57 -8.47 11.42 -18.02
CA ASP A 57 -8.51 12.89 -18.07
C ASP A 57 -8.72 13.54 -16.69
N GLY A 58 -8.96 12.74 -15.64
CA GLY A 58 -9.21 13.21 -14.28
C GLY A 58 -10.59 13.83 -14.07
N SER A 59 -11.46 13.84 -15.09
CA SER A 59 -12.78 14.47 -15.07
C SER A 59 -13.92 13.46 -15.23
N LYS A 60 -13.74 12.43 -16.05
CA LYS A 60 -14.72 11.36 -16.27
C LYS A 60 -14.20 10.06 -15.68
N PHE A 61 -14.87 9.61 -14.62
CA PHE A 61 -14.54 8.36 -13.93
C PHE A 61 -15.47 7.25 -14.42
N THR A 62 -14.88 6.11 -14.76
CA THR A 62 -15.61 4.91 -15.17
C THR A 62 -15.25 3.74 -14.26
N PRO A 63 -16.17 2.80 -14.00
CA PRO A 63 -15.87 1.62 -13.19
C PRO A 63 -14.74 0.78 -13.80
N VAL A 64 -13.86 0.27 -12.94
CA VAL A 64 -12.83 -0.71 -13.33
C VAL A 64 -13.43 -2.10 -13.19
N ALA A 65 -13.63 -2.80 -14.32
CA ALA A 65 -14.31 -4.10 -14.34
C ALA A 65 -13.70 -5.14 -13.37
N GLU A 66 -12.38 -5.13 -13.20
CA GLU A 66 -11.64 -6.07 -12.35
C GLU A 66 -11.44 -5.57 -10.91
N ASN A 67 -11.95 -4.38 -10.59
CA ASN A 67 -11.76 -3.69 -9.31
C ASN A 67 -10.29 -3.65 -8.83
N SER A 68 -9.33 -3.61 -9.76
CA SER A 68 -7.90 -3.70 -9.49
C SER A 68 -7.09 -2.65 -10.24
N TRP A 69 -5.94 -2.28 -9.67
CA TRP A 69 -5.00 -1.33 -10.25
C TRP A 69 -3.56 -1.84 -10.14
N ALA A 70 -2.70 -1.34 -11.01
CA ALA A 70 -1.28 -1.68 -10.98
C ALA A 70 -0.45 -0.59 -10.30
N ASP A 71 0.57 -1.02 -9.56
CA ASP A 71 1.59 -0.15 -8.98
C ASP A 71 2.74 0.12 -9.98
N LYS A 72 3.77 0.84 -9.51
CA LYS A 72 4.97 1.11 -10.32
C LYS A 72 5.73 -0.16 -10.75
N GLY A 73 5.68 -1.21 -9.94
CA GLY A 73 6.37 -2.48 -10.18
C GLY A 73 5.58 -3.49 -11.00
N GLY A 74 4.39 -3.13 -11.48
CA GLY A 74 3.49 -4.04 -12.19
C GLY A 74 2.78 -5.05 -11.30
N SER A 75 2.88 -4.89 -9.98
CA SER A 75 2.05 -5.64 -9.02
C SER A 75 0.62 -5.12 -9.08
N TRP A 76 -0.35 -6.02 -8.92
CA TRP A 76 -1.76 -5.67 -8.94
C TRP A 76 -2.28 -5.54 -7.52
N TYR A 77 -3.18 -4.59 -7.32
CA TYR A 77 -3.82 -4.31 -6.04
C TYR A 77 -5.33 -4.29 -6.21
N LYS A 78 -6.05 -4.73 -5.19
CA LYS A 78 -7.52 -4.61 -5.13
C LYS A 78 -7.98 -4.48 -3.69
N ILE A 79 -9.20 -3.96 -3.51
CA ILE A 79 -9.91 -4.06 -2.24
C ILE A 79 -10.85 -5.26 -2.31
N ALA A 80 -10.69 -6.19 -1.37
CA ALA A 80 -11.58 -7.33 -1.19
C ALA A 80 -11.65 -7.69 0.30
N ASP A 81 -12.83 -8.08 0.77
CA ASP A 81 -13.08 -8.45 2.17
C ASP A 81 -12.59 -7.40 3.19
N GLY A 82 -12.72 -6.11 2.83
CA GLY A 82 -12.26 -5.01 3.68
C GLY A 82 -10.74 -4.97 3.87
N LYS A 83 -9.96 -5.48 2.91
CA LYS A 83 -8.48 -5.49 2.96
C LYS A 83 -7.90 -5.03 1.64
N LEU A 84 -6.75 -4.37 1.71
CA LEU A 84 -5.90 -4.16 0.55
C LEU A 84 -5.15 -5.47 0.26
N LEU A 85 -5.40 -6.04 -0.90
CA LEU A 85 -4.69 -7.22 -1.38
C LEU A 85 -3.74 -6.84 -2.50
N ARG A 86 -2.58 -7.49 -2.53
CA ARG A 86 -1.55 -7.37 -3.56
C ARG A 86 -1.28 -8.71 -4.22
N SER A 87 -1.15 -8.70 -5.53
CA SER A 87 -0.72 -9.81 -6.37
C SER A 87 0.57 -9.43 -7.10
N SER A 88 1.56 -10.32 -7.10
CA SER A 88 2.79 -10.19 -7.90
C SER A 88 2.77 -11.02 -9.18
N ASP A 89 1.70 -11.77 -9.42
CA ASP A 89 1.51 -12.75 -10.48
C ASP A 89 0.26 -12.45 -11.31
N LYS A 90 -0.09 -11.16 -11.47
CA LYS A 90 -1.19 -10.67 -12.31
C LYS A 90 -2.56 -11.27 -11.95
N GLY A 91 -2.77 -11.52 -10.67
CA GLY A 91 -4.05 -11.90 -10.09
C GLY A 91 -4.21 -13.39 -9.79
N GLU A 92 -3.18 -14.22 -10.01
CA GLU A 92 -3.23 -15.65 -9.65
C GLU A 92 -3.24 -15.85 -8.12
N THR A 93 -2.42 -15.11 -7.38
CA THR A 93 -2.38 -15.13 -5.91
C THR A 93 -2.51 -13.74 -5.32
N TRP A 94 -3.14 -13.64 -4.14
CA TRP A 94 -3.43 -12.38 -3.47
C TRP A 94 -3.01 -12.44 -2.00
N ASN A 95 -2.19 -11.48 -1.58
CA ASN A 95 -1.67 -11.37 -0.23
C ASN A 95 -2.12 -10.07 0.43
N HIS A 96 -2.46 -10.12 1.71
CA HIS A 96 -2.84 -8.94 2.47
C HIS A 96 -1.65 -7.99 2.64
N VAL A 97 -1.89 -6.70 2.39
CA VAL A 97 -0.94 -5.62 2.61
C VAL A 97 -1.23 -4.99 3.97
N SER A 98 -0.46 -5.38 4.99
CA SER A 98 -0.76 -5.08 6.40
C SER A 98 -0.78 -3.60 6.76
N ASP A 99 -0.07 -2.75 6.01
CA ASP A 99 0.00 -1.30 6.24
C ASP A 99 -0.88 -0.50 5.27
N ASN A 100 -1.64 -1.19 4.42
CA ASN A 100 -2.47 -0.63 3.35
C ASN A 100 -1.73 0.32 2.41
N SER A 101 -0.41 0.15 2.19
CA SER A 101 0.40 1.06 1.38
C SER A 101 0.92 0.45 0.07
N TRP A 102 1.13 1.30 -0.93
CA TRP A 102 1.73 0.92 -2.21
C TRP A 102 2.46 2.11 -2.85
N GLU A 103 3.41 1.83 -3.75
CA GLU A 103 4.16 2.85 -4.47
C GLU A 103 3.59 3.01 -5.88
N GLY A 104 3.00 4.18 -6.16
CA GLY A 104 2.55 4.52 -7.49
C GLY A 104 3.66 5.08 -8.39
N PRO A 105 3.29 5.51 -9.61
CA PRO A 105 4.21 6.12 -10.56
C PRO A 105 4.94 7.34 -9.97
N GLY A 106 6.18 7.57 -10.41
CA GLY A 106 6.97 8.71 -9.95
C GLY A 106 7.48 8.62 -8.50
N GLY A 107 7.36 7.47 -7.85
CA GLY A 107 7.83 7.26 -6.47
C GLY A 107 6.91 7.83 -5.40
N VAL A 108 5.69 8.25 -5.79
CA VAL A 108 4.67 8.68 -4.83
C VAL A 108 4.14 7.46 -4.09
N TRP A 109 4.17 7.52 -2.77
CA TRP A 109 3.58 6.50 -1.93
C TRP A 109 2.14 6.83 -1.62
N TYR A 110 1.28 5.83 -1.70
CA TYR A 110 -0.12 5.90 -1.35
C TYR A 110 -0.42 4.95 -0.20
N LYS A 111 -1.42 5.30 0.59
CA LYS A 111 -1.92 4.45 1.67
C LYS A 111 -3.42 4.68 1.89
N PHE A 112 -4.17 3.66 2.25
CA PHE A 112 -5.48 3.84 2.86
C PHE A 112 -5.37 3.84 4.39
N ASP A 113 -5.96 4.86 5.04
CA ASP A 113 -6.13 4.83 6.48
C ASP A 113 -7.26 3.86 6.91
N ASN A 114 -7.52 3.77 8.21
CA ASN A 114 -8.55 2.86 8.75
C ASN A 114 -9.98 3.20 8.30
N ASN A 115 -10.19 4.40 7.73
CA ASN A 115 -11.47 4.87 7.22
C ASN A 115 -11.52 4.84 5.68
N TRP A 116 -10.59 4.13 5.03
CA TRP A 116 -10.43 4.11 3.57
C TRP A 116 -10.21 5.50 2.95
N SER A 117 -9.71 6.45 3.73
CA SER A 117 -9.24 7.73 3.19
C SER A 117 -7.87 7.55 2.55
N LEU A 118 -7.72 8.08 1.34
CA LEU A 118 -6.43 8.07 0.64
C LEU A 118 -5.46 9.05 1.30
N MET A 119 -4.28 8.53 1.63
CA MET A 119 -3.12 9.24 2.10
C MET A 119 -2.05 9.17 1.01
N GLU A 120 -1.27 10.24 0.86
CA GLU A 120 -0.13 10.29 -0.05
C GLU A 120 1.12 10.77 0.69
N SER A 121 2.28 10.27 0.27
CA SER A 121 3.59 10.76 0.69
C SER A 121 4.45 10.91 -0.54
N ARG A 122 4.95 12.11 -0.77
CA ARG A 122 5.79 12.43 -1.93
C ARG A 122 7.25 12.35 -1.49
N PRO A 123 8.14 11.86 -2.37
CA PRO A 123 9.58 11.85 -2.12
C PRO A 123 10.14 13.26 -1.90
#